data_AF-A0A538JM27-F1
#
_entry.id   AF-A0A538JM27-F1
#
_cell.length_a   1.000
_cell.length_b   1.000
_cell.length_c   1.000
_cell.angle_alpha   90.00
_cell.angle_beta   90.00
_cell.angle_gamma   90.00
#
_symmetry.space_group_name_H-M   'P 1'
#
loop_
_entity.id
_entity.type
_entity.pdbx_description
1 polymer ?
#
loop_
_entity_poly.entity_id
_entity_poly.type
_entity_poly.pdbx_seq_one_letter_code
_entity_poly.pdbx_strand_id
1 'polypeptide(L)'
;MANVSVTLLGGFAAAVDGMPVPETAWRLKKARELVKLLALAPGHRLHREQVMDVLWRDRGPAAAANNLHQAVHVARRALDAGAIEFRDEVLQLAAEVDVDRLELAAADLGAPVHPPRTVRPSPSTAASCCRRTATTTGRRHGATSSRSWRRS
;
A
#
# COMPACT_ATOMS: atom_id res chain seq x y z
N MET A 1 27.85 -15.42 1.35
CA MET A 1 26.45 -14.94 1.28
C MET A 1 25.73 -15.91 0.39
N ALA A 2 24.65 -16.51 0.87
CA ALA A 2 23.83 -17.41 0.06
C ALA A 2 23.06 -16.60 -0.98
N ASN A 3 22.85 -17.14 -2.18
CA ASN A 3 21.96 -16.54 -3.17
C ASN A 3 20.51 -16.87 -2.80
N VAL A 4 19.72 -15.86 -2.45
CA VAL A 4 18.31 -16.01 -2.13
C VAL A 4 17.47 -15.57 -3.31
N SER A 5 16.49 -16.39 -3.70
CA SER A 5 15.49 -16.03 -4.70
C SER A 5 14.08 -16.17 -4.14
N VAL A 6 13.17 -15.29 -4.55
CA VAL A 6 11.76 -15.26 -4.17
C VAL A 6 10.91 -15.24 -5.44
N THR A 7 9.91 -16.13 -5.46
CA THR A 7 8.91 -16.22 -6.53
C THR A 7 7.57 -15.78 -5.98
N LEU A 8 6.93 -14.81 -6.63
CA LEU A 8 5.61 -14.29 -6.31
C LEU A 8 4.60 -14.51 -7.45
N LEU A 9 5.08 -14.71 -8.67
CA LEU A 9 4.27 -14.95 -9.85
C LEU A 9 3.87 -16.43 -9.89
N GLY A 10 2.59 -16.71 -9.68
CA GLY A 10 2.06 -18.09 -9.67
C GLY A 10 2.08 -18.77 -8.30
N GLY A 11 2.44 -18.06 -7.24
CA GLY A 11 2.48 -18.58 -5.87
C GLY A 11 3.61 -17.94 -5.09
N PHE A 12 3.71 -18.28 -3.79
CA PHE A 12 4.87 -17.89 -3.00
C PHE A 12 5.83 -19.06 -2.89
N ALA A 13 7.05 -18.89 -3.38
CA ALA A 13 8.16 -19.79 -3.14
C ALA A 13 9.43 -19.00 -2.83
N ALA A 14 10.37 -19.63 -2.15
CA ALA A 14 11.70 -19.10 -1.94
C ALA A 14 12.73 -20.22 -2.13
N ALA A 15 13.93 -19.86 -2.58
CA ALA A 15 15.05 -20.79 -2.67
C ALA A 15 16.34 -20.13 -2.19
N VAL A 16 17.23 -20.94 -1.63
CA VAL A 16 18.53 -20.55 -1.08
C VAL A 16 19.58 -21.39 -1.76
N ASP A 17 20.52 -20.76 -2.47
CA ASP A 17 21.52 -21.41 -3.33
C ASP A 17 20.87 -22.41 -4.31
N GLY A 18 19.70 -22.04 -4.86
CA GLY A 18 18.91 -22.87 -5.77
C GLY A 18 18.10 -23.99 -5.11
N MET A 19 18.23 -24.20 -3.81
CA MET A 19 17.47 -25.20 -3.06
C MET A 19 16.15 -24.62 -2.55
N PRO A 20 14.99 -25.22 -2.88
CA PRO A 20 13.69 -24.69 -2.46
C PRO A 20 13.54 -24.77 -0.95
N VAL A 21 13.09 -23.68 -0.34
CA VAL A 21 12.75 -23.59 1.07
C VAL A 21 11.38 -24.24 1.28
N PRO A 22 11.28 -25.32 2.07
CA PRO A 22 10.01 -26.01 2.27
C PRO A 22 9.02 -25.15 3.05
N GLU A 23 7.72 -25.35 2.82
CA GLU A 23 6.68 -24.59 3.52
C GLU A 23 6.77 -24.72 5.06
N THR A 24 7.23 -25.87 5.54
CA THR A 24 7.43 -26.16 6.98
C THR A 24 8.52 -25.31 7.64
N ALA A 25 9.45 -24.72 6.86
CA ALA A 25 10.45 -23.79 7.37
C ALA A 25 9.81 -22.46 7.82
N TRP A 26 8.65 -22.09 7.25
CA TRP A 26 7.91 -20.88 7.58
C TRP A 26 7.04 -21.06 8.83
N ARG A 27 7.69 -21.22 9.99
CA ARG A 27 7.00 -21.42 11.29
C ARG A 27 5.98 -20.34 11.63
N LEU A 28 6.16 -19.13 11.11
CA LEU A 28 5.24 -18.00 11.27
C LEU A 28 4.69 -17.57 9.91
N LYS A 29 3.36 -17.56 9.75
CA LYS A 29 2.69 -16.99 8.57
C LYS A 29 3.11 -15.53 8.34
N LYS A 30 3.28 -14.75 9.41
CA LYS A 30 3.74 -13.35 9.36
C LYS A 30 5.17 -13.19 8.85
N ALA A 31 6.05 -14.17 9.05
CA ALA A 31 7.39 -14.13 8.46
C ALA A 31 7.32 -14.26 6.93
N ARG A 32 6.44 -15.13 6.42
CA ARG A 32 6.17 -15.23 4.98
C ARG A 32 5.54 -13.95 4.43
N GLU A 33 4.58 -13.36 5.14
CA GLU A 33 3.97 -12.09 4.75
C GLU A 33 4.96 -10.93 4.75
N LEU A 34 5.89 -10.89 5.72
CA LEU A 34 6.98 -9.93 5.75
C LEU A 34 7.87 -10.01 4.51
N VAL A 35 8.27 -11.21 4.11
CA VAL A 35 9.10 -11.40 2.91
C VAL A 35 8.37 -10.95 1.66
N LYS A 36 7.07 -11.27 1.52
CA LYS A 36 6.25 -10.77 0.40
C LYS A 36 6.18 -9.24 0.38
N LEU A 37 5.97 -8.63 1.54
CA LEU A 37 5.87 -7.18 1.65
C LEU A 37 7.19 -6.51 1.24
N LEU A 38 8.33 -7.02 1.72
CA LEU A 38 9.64 -6.48 1.35
C LEU A 38 9.97 -6.75 -0.14
N ALA A 39 9.64 -7.93 -0.67
CA ALA A 39 9.85 -8.27 -2.08
C ALA A 39 9.02 -7.41 -3.05
N LEU A 40 7.90 -6.84 -2.59
CA LEU A 40 7.08 -5.92 -3.39
C LEU A 40 7.37 -4.45 -3.10
N ALA A 41 8.19 -4.14 -2.09
CA ALA A 41 8.56 -2.79 -1.76
C ALA A 41 9.60 -2.26 -2.76
N PRO A 42 9.52 -0.99 -3.19
CA PRO A 42 10.51 -0.40 -4.07
C PRO A 42 11.94 -0.55 -3.51
N GLY A 43 12.85 -1.12 -4.32
CA GLY A 43 14.23 -1.38 -3.91
C GLY A 43 14.37 -2.38 -2.76
N HIS A 44 13.32 -3.17 -2.50
CA HIS A 44 13.24 -4.16 -1.44
C HIS A 44 13.45 -3.63 -0.01
N ARG A 45 13.08 -2.37 0.21
CA ARG A 45 13.33 -1.65 1.46
C ARG A 45 12.05 -1.07 2.02
N LEU A 46 11.86 -1.18 3.33
CA LEU A 46 10.72 -0.59 4.00
C LEU A 46 11.07 -0.19 5.44
N HIS A 47 10.55 0.95 5.90
CA HIS A 47 10.75 1.38 7.28
C HIS A 47 10.01 0.45 8.23
N ARG A 48 10.57 0.19 9.42
CA ARG A 48 9.95 -0.77 10.35
C ARG A 48 8.53 -0.38 10.78
N GLU A 49 8.26 0.92 10.89
CA GLU A 49 6.94 1.44 11.26
C GLU A 49 5.92 1.13 10.17
N GLN A 50 6.28 1.31 8.90
CA GLN A 50 5.43 0.94 7.76
C GLN A 50 5.17 -0.57 7.72
N VAL A 51 6.20 -1.39 7.97
CA VAL A 51 6.03 -2.85 8.09
C VAL A 51 5.06 -3.18 9.22
N MET A 52 5.21 -2.52 10.37
CA MET A 52 4.37 -2.72 11.55
C MET A 52 2.91 -2.36 11.26
N ASP A 53 2.67 -1.22 10.62
CA ASP A 53 1.33 -0.74 10.28
C ASP A 53 0.62 -1.65 9.28
N VAL A 54 1.36 -2.20 8.31
CA VAL A 54 0.81 -3.12 7.30
C VAL A 54 0.53 -4.50 7.90
N LEU A 55 1.47 -5.07 8.67
CA LEU A 55 1.37 -6.45 9.15
C LEU A 55 0.58 -6.59 10.46
N TRP A 56 0.58 -5.58 11.33
CA TRP A 56 -0.01 -5.61 12.66
C TRP A 56 -0.81 -4.34 13.00
N ARG A 57 -1.64 -3.88 12.06
CA ARG A 57 -2.51 -2.70 12.21
C ARG A 57 -3.28 -2.60 13.53
N ASP A 58 -3.72 -3.73 14.07
CA ASP A 58 -4.57 -3.79 15.28
C ASP A 58 -3.77 -3.98 16.57
N ARG A 59 -2.45 -3.80 16.55
CA ARG A 59 -1.57 -4.00 17.71
C ARG A 59 -0.92 -2.70 18.15
N GLY A 60 -0.74 -2.54 19.46
CA GLY A 60 0.03 -1.43 20.00
C GLY A 60 1.50 -1.47 19.54
N PRO A 61 2.20 -0.31 19.49
CA PRO A 61 3.54 -0.20 18.91
C PRO A 61 4.56 -1.18 19.49
N ALA A 62 4.59 -1.37 20.82
CA ALA A 62 5.51 -2.29 21.47
C ALA A 62 5.27 -3.76 21.09
N ALA A 63 4.00 -4.16 20.97
CA ALA A 63 3.63 -5.52 20.57
C ALA A 63 3.95 -5.77 19.09
N ALA A 64 3.68 -4.79 18.22
CA ALA A 64 4.02 -4.87 16.81
C ALA A 64 5.55 -4.94 16.58
N ALA A 65 6.35 -4.17 17.34
CA ALA A 65 7.81 -4.23 17.27
C ALA A 65 8.37 -5.59 17.70
N ASN A 66 7.87 -6.16 18.81
CA ASN A 66 8.26 -7.50 19.25
C ASN A 66 7.89 -8.58 18.22
N ASN A 67 6.69 -8.49 17.62
CA ASN A 67 6.26 -9.40 16.58
C ASN A 67 7.11 -9.26 15.31
N LEU A 68 7.51 -8.04 14.96
CA LEU A 68 8.43 -7.79 13.85
C LEU A 68 9.77 -8.48 14.07
N HIS A 69 10.37 -8.34 15.25
CA HIS A 69 11.63 -9.01 15.57
C HIS A 69 11.52 -10.54 15.43
N GLN A 70 10.42 -11.14 15.91
CA GLN A 70 10.16 -12.57 15.75
C GLN A 70 9.97 -12.98 14.29
N ALA A 71 9.21 -12.19 13.51
CA ALA A 71 8.99 -12.45 12.10
C ALA A 71 10.29 -12.37 11.29
N VAL A 72 11.13 -11.36 11.54
CA VAL A 72 12.48 -11.22 10.95
C VAL A 72 13.35 -12.41 11.31
N HIS A 73 13.36 -12.80 12.59
CA HIS A 73 14.15 -13.95 13.05
C HIS A 73 13.75 -15.24 12.31
N VAL A 74 12.45 -15.52 12.20
CA VAL A 74 11.94 -16.71 11.51
C VAL A 74 12.20 -16.64 10.01
N ALA A 75 12.06 -15.47 9.39
CA ALA A 75 12.35 -15.29 7.97
C ALA A 75 13.84 -15.54 7.66
N ARG A 76 14.76 -15.00 8.47
CA ARG A 76 16.21 -15.27 8.35
C ARG A 76 16.56 -16.75 8.54
N ARG A 77 15.82 -17.46 9.41
CA ARG A 77 16.01 -18.90 9.60
C ARG A 77 15.48 -19.73 8.43
N ALA A 78 14.46 -19.26 7.73
CA ALA A 78 13.90 -19.95 6.57
C ALA A 78 14.71 -19.70 5.29
N LEU A 79 15.24 -18.49 5.12
CA LEU A 79 16.03 -18.08 3.96
C LEU A 79 17.53 -18.25 4.25
N ASP A 80 18.17 -17.17 4.69
CA ASP A 80 19.53 -17.14 5.15
C ASP A 80 19.64 -16.00 6.18
N ALA A 81 20.66 -16.06 7.06
CA ALA A 81 20.88 -15.04 8.08
C ALA A 81 21.07 -13.64 7.47
N GLY A 82 21.67 -13.55 6.26
CA GLY A 82 21.90 -12.31 5.52
C GLY A 82 20.75 -11.89 4.61
N ALA A 83 19.69 -12.70 4.47
CA ALA A 83 18.61 -12.43 3.52
C ALA A 83 17.82 -11.15 3.86
N ILE A 84 17.71 -10.81 5.15
CA ILE A 84 17.05 -9.59 5.61
C ILE A 84 18.04 -8.82 6.44
N GLU A 85 18.40 -7.62 6.01
CA GLU A 85 19.19 -6.67 6.80
C GLU A 85 18.27 -5.67 7.51
N PHE A 86 18.72 -5.20 8.67
CA PHE A 86 18.04 -4.13 9.40
C PHE A 86 19.08 -3.07 9.74
N ARG A 87 18.94 -1.86 9.17
CA ARG A 87 19.85 -0.74 9.35
C ARG A 87 19.04 0.55 9.42
N ASP A 88 19.36 1.43 10.37
CA ASP A 88 18.73 2.74 10.50
C ASP A 88 17.19 2.69 10.44
N GLU A 89 16.58 1.75 11.17
CA GLU A 89 15.13 1.51 11.21
C GLU A 89 14.50 1.03 9.88
N VAL A 90 15.32 0.73 8.86
CA VAL A 90 14.90 0.20 7.56
C VAL A 90 15.23 -1.28 7.47
N LEU A 91 14.23 -2.07 7.07
CA LEU A 91 14.40 -3.46 6.67
C LEU A 91 14.71 -3.51 5.18
N GLN A 92 15.72 -4.29 4.80
CA GLN A 92 16.07 -4.55 3.42
C GLN A 92 16.10 -6.05 3.16
N LEU A 93 15.41 -6.50 2.11
CA LEU A 93 15.52 -7.86 1.60
C LEU A 93 16.62 -7.91 0.53
N ALA A 94 17.58 -8.81 0.71
CA ALA A 94 18.63 -9.14 -0.24
C ALA A 94 18.26 -10.47 -0.92
N ALA A 95 17.48 -10.38 -2.00
CA ALA A 95 17.07 -11.53 -2.80
C ALA A 95 16.83 -11.13 -4.26
N GLU A 96 16.95 -12.08 -5.17
CA GLU A 96 16.42 -11.98 -6.52
C GLU A 96 14.90 -12.20 -6.49
N VAL A 97 14.11 -11.27 -7.04
CA VAL A 97 12.65 -11.38 -7.09
C VAL A 97 12.18 -11.53 -8.54
N ASP A 98 11.30 -12.48 -8.80
CA ASP A 98 10.80 -12.77 -10.14
C ASP A 98 10.00 -11.62 -10.77
N VAL A 99 9.33 -10.81 -9.95
CA VAL A 99 8.64 -9.57 -10.38
C VAL A 99 9.65 -8.58 -10.95
N ASP A 100 10.79 -8.36 -10.31
CA ASP A 100 11.83 -7.45 -10.82
C ASP A 100 12.39 -7.94 -12.16
N ARG A 101 12.62 -9.25 -12.27
CA ARG A 101 13.07 -9.86 -13.53
C ARG A 101 12.05 -9.65 -14.64
N LEU A 102 10.76 -9.79 -14.32
CA LEU A 102 9.68 -9.53 -15.26
C LEU A 102 9.63 -8.06 -15.67
N GLU A 103 9.73 -7.12 -14.72
CA GLU A 103 9.73 -5.68 -14.99
C GLU A 103 10.89 -5.25 -15.88
N LEU A 104 12.10 -5.78 -15.63
CA LEU A 104 13.28 -5.55 -16.47
C LEU A 104 13.04 -6.06 -17.90
N ALA A 105 12.56 -7.30 -18.04
CA ALA A 105 12.27 -7.88 -19.35
C ALA A 105 11.15 -7.12 -20.10
N ALA A 106 10.16 -6.60 -19.38
CA ALA A 106 9.09 -5.79 -19.95
C ALA A 106 9.59 -4.41 -20.44
N ALA A 107 10.57 -3.81 -19.76
CA ALA A 107 11.16 -2.55 -20.19
C ALA A 107 11.93 -2.69 -21.52
N ASP A 108 12.60 -3.83 -21.72
CA ASP A 108 13.36 -4.13 -22.95
C ASP A 108 12.47 -4.31 -24.19
N LEU A 109 11.20 -4.66 -24.00
CA LEU A 109 10.22 -4.79 -25.08
C LEU A 109 9.72 -3.43 -25.62
N GLY A 110 10.11 -2.31 -24.98
CA GLY A 110 9.62 -0.97 -25.30
C GLY A 110 8.23 -0.67 -24.69
N ALA A 111 7.95 0.60 -24.44
CA ALA A 111 6.71 1.03 -23.77
C ALA A 111 5.45 0.49 -24.48
N PRO A 112 4.38 0.16 -23.72
CA PRO A 112 3.13 -0.32 -24.30
C PRO A 112 2.58 0.71 -25.31
N VAL A 113 2.33 0.26 -26.54
CA VAL A 113 1.68 1.04 -27.62
C VAL A 113 0.19 1.33 -27.32
N HIS A 114 -0.32 1.03 -26.12
CA HIS A 114 -1.69 1.36 -25.77
C HIS A 114 -1.77 2.84 -25.36
N PRO A 115 -2.45 3.71 -26.15
CA PRO A 115 -2.71 5.08 -25.70
C PRO A 115 -3.52 5.05 -24.40
N PRO A 116 -3.34 6.01 -23.47
CA PRO A 116 -4.08 6.01 -22.22
C PRO A 116 -5.57 5.85 -22.51
N ARG A 117 -6.22 4.83 -21.92
CA ARG A 117 -7.67 4.70 -22.01
C ARG A 117 -8.25 5.93 -21.35
N THR A 118 -8.67 6.90 -22.15
CA THR A 118 -9.43 8.04 -21.66
C THR A 118 -10.71 7.47 -21.07
N VAL A 119 -10.84 7.55 -19.74
CA VAL A 119 -12.11 7.33 -19.09
C VAL A 119 -13.05 8.41 -19.62
N ARG A 120 -13.96 8.02 -20.50
CA ARG A 120 -14.94 8.95 -21.06
C ARG A 120 -15.83 9.40 -19.89
N PRO A 121 -15.93 10.69 -19.56
CA PRO A 121 -16.80 11.13 -18.48
C PRO A 121 -18.25 10.75 -18.80
N SER A 122 -18.93 10.16 -17.82
CA SER A 122 -20.37 9.86 -17.88
C SER A 122 -21.15 11.17 -18.09
N PRO A 123 -22.12 11.24 -19.03
CA PRO A 123 -22.87 12.46 -19.31
C PRO A 123 -24.01 12.74 -18.30
N SER A 124 -23.87 12.45 -17.00
CA SER A 124 -25.01 12.49 -16.06
C SER A 124 -25.10 13.70 -15.10
N THR A 125 -24.42 14.81 -15.33
CA THR A 125 -24.55 16.01 -14.45
C THR A 125 -24.83 17.30 -15.21
N ALA A 126 -25.77 17.27 -16.16
CA ALA A 126 -26.28 18.48 -16.83
C ALA A 126 -27.82 18.58 -16.87
N ALA A 127 -28.54 17.75 -16.10
CA ALA A 127 -30.01 17.71 -16.15
C ALA A 127 -30.72 18.09 -14.83
N SER A 128 -30.07 18.82 -13.91
CA SER A 128 -30.71 19.23 -12.63
C SER A 128 -30.98 20.73 -12.48
N CYS A 129 -30.53 21.61 -13.40
CA CYS A 129 -30.62 23.07 -13.18
C CYS A 129 -31.83 23.79 -13.81
N CYS A 130 -32.79 23.09 -14.44
CA CYS A 130 -33.97 23.74 -15.03
C CYS A 130 -35.28 23.09 -14.59
N ARG A 131 -35.74 23.38 -13.38
CA ARG A 131 -37.19 23.49 -13.11
C ARG A 131 -37.47 24.53 -12.04
N ARG A 132 -37.55 25.76 -12.52
CA ARG A 132 -38.19 26.91 -11.89
C ARG A 132 -39.63 26.92 -12.41
N THR A 133 -40.63 26.81 -11.54
CA THR A 133 -41.99 27.30 -11.83
C THR A 133 -42.44 28.10 -10.63
N ALA A 134 -42.49 29.41 -10.81
CA ALA A 134 -43.09 30.38 -9.93
C ALA A 134 -44.61 30.40 -10.15
N THR A 135 -45.43 30.39 -9.09
CA THR A 135 -46.72 31.13 -9.06
C THR A 135 -47.27 31.27 -7.64
N THR A 136 -47.32 32.53 -7.17
CA THR A 136 -48.46 33.22 -6.50
C THR A 136 -48.99 32.69 -5.16
N THR A 137 -48.87 33.51 -4.10
CA THR A 137 -49.99 34.28 -3.47
C THR A 137 -49.64 34.72 -2.04
N GLY A 138 -49.78 36.01 -1.74
CA GLY A 138 -50.51 36.39 -0.52
C GLY A 138 -49.77 37.08 0.63
N ARG A 139 -50.02 38.40 0.70
CA ARG A 139 -50.56 39.12 1.87
C ARG A 139 -49.58 39.89 2.78
N ARG A 140 -50.01 41.15 2.99
CA ARG A 140 -49.44 42.30 3.72
C ARG A 140 -49.26 42.06 5.22
N HIS A 141 -48.36 42.83 5.83
CA HIS A 141 -48.45 43.69 7.04
C HIS A 141 -46.99 44.15 7.31
N GLY A 142 -46.58 45.42 7.40
CA GLY A 142 -47.12 46.57 8.12
C GLY A 142 -46.21 46.86 9.34
N ALA A 143 -45.82 48.13 9.55
CA ALA A 143 -44.97 48.72 10.64
C ALA A 143 -43.46 48.76 10.32
N THR A 144 -42.79 49.89 10.05
CA THR A 144 -42.66 51.23 10.68
C THR A 144 -41.89 51.23 12.01
N SER A 145 -40.61 51.62 11.94
CA SER A 145 -39.80 52.43 12.90
C SER A 145 -38.33 52.08 12.67
N SER A 146 -37.48 52.93 12.09
CA SER A 146 -36.89 54.19 12.58
C SER A 146 -36.08 54.07 13.87
N ARG A 147 -34.81 54.48 13.74
CA ARG A 147 -33.78 54.82 14.77
C ARG A 147 -32.78 53.69 15.03
N SER A 148 -31.52 53.76 14.54
CA SER A 148 -30.42 54.70 14.88
C SER A 148 -29.99 54.60 16.35
N TRP A 149 -28.72 54.27 16.57
CA TRP A 149 -27.72 54.78 17.56
C TRP A 149 -26.61 53.70 17.70
N ARG A 150 -25.39 53.90 17.17
CA ARG A 150 -24.18 54.57 17.72
C ARG A 150 -23.64 53.99 19.05
N ARG A 151 -22.35 53.58 18.98
CA ARG A 151 -21.28 53.55 20.02
C ARG A 151 -21.54 52.57 21.20
N SER A 152 -20.54 51.90 21.77
CA SER A 152 -19.10 52.18 21.91
C SER A 152 -18.29 50.89 21.89
#